data_AF-C1E849-F1
#
_entry.id   AF-C1E849-F1
#
_cell.length_a   1.000
_cell.length_b   1.000
_cell.length_c   1.000
_cell.angle_alpha   90.00
_cell.angle_beta   90.00
_cell.angle_gamma   90.00
#
_symmetry.space_group_name_H-M   'P 1'
#
loop_
_entity.id
_entity.type
_entity.pdbx_description
1 polymer ?
#
loop_
_entity_poly.entity_id
_entity_poly.type
_entity_poly.pdbx_seq_one_letter_code
_entity_poly.pdbx_strand_id
1 'polypeptide(L)'
;MEAGEEEAGYGAFLRAMPTAHTYLGEVRDLPGNSDIRYELARSGGPLRCNLPLLPLSHQVLFPGDTLPLMIPSDDPLTQRLVHRAMAAPPPLKGLFCALTFVPEMYDVASEDPRGVVGTVMEIRQVSVEDDAREDSALSVVARGILRLRIVDLDWIHYLARHPVGLRPVAVRSATSVDVECDVIPEETFPRRPALPATAFGKNSPALPLTPHSASVYEAFDAVRLAERVRRTPFVALTVKDVASLPKDPESLSYAVASRLPLDACERWRLLATETTTERTRLLLRLLSEKEACDLSLTCRRCGVAVANMSDIVVVSDGGATGSYVNPGGIVHDMVTVEPRHAGRTLRLHGDPSAEHSWFPGYRWTIATCGTCGVHMGWRFTPEREGSRVGSSGGDGDQLGAQLESFEPRSATGAFDDGDAGAPARTEWPGGRIVGTGEFYGILRSATVAAEDGVGQSRLRVPPTWPEGVDVVVDESQSDTSEGEDDDVGDDVDGSDGGDGGDGGDEATREDPCVD
;
A
#
# COMPACT_ATOMS: atom_id res chain seq x y z
N MET A 1 11.76 -35.53 -13.00
CA MET A 1 11.35 -34.88 -11.74
C MET A 1 12.25 -33.67 -11.49
N GLU A 2 13.57 -33.82 -11.65
CA GLU A 2 14.56 -32.73 -11.56
C GLU A 2 14.31 -31.53 -12.50
N ALA A 3 13.99 -31.75 -13.78
CA ALA A 3 13.72 -30.64 -14.72
C ALA A 3 12.50 -29.76 -14.36
N GLY A 4 11.50 -30.33 -13.66
CA GLY A 4 10.33 -29.58 -13.20
C GLY A 4 10.57 -28.81 -11.91
N GLU A 5 11.51 -29.27 -11.08
CA GLU A 5 11.95 -28.57 -9.87
C GLU A 5 12.92 -27.43 -10.19
N GLU A 6 13.81 -27.61 -11.19
CA GLU A 6 14.68 -26.54 -11.70
C GLU A 6 13.89 -25.42 -12.39
N GLU A 7 12.89 -25.72 -13.24
CA GLU A 7 12.01 -24.70 -13.84
C GLU A 7 11.20 -23.95 -12.77
N ALA A 8 10.71 -24.65 -11.74
CA ALA A 8 9.99 -24.03 -10.63
C ALA A 8 10.91 -23.10 -9.81
N GLY A 9 12.16 -23.50 -9.58
CA GLY A 9 13.18 -22.71 -8.89
C GLY A 9 13.59 -21.46 -9.68
N TYR A 10 13.87 -21.61 -10.98
CA TYR A 10 14.22 -20.49 -11.87
C TYR A 10 13.06 -19.50 -12.02
N GLY A 11 11.82 -20.00 -12.17
CA GLY A 11 10.63 -19.16 -12.20
C GLY A 11 10.39 -18.40 -10.90
N ALA A 12 10.66 -19.01 -9.74
CA ALA A 12 10.59 -18.31 -8.45
C ALA A 12 11.65 -17.22 -8.33
N PHE A 13 12.88 -17.51 -8.77
CA PHE A 13 13.98 -16.57 -8.79
C PHE A 13 13.69 -15.32 -9.66
N LEU A 14 13.18 -15.51 -10.89
CA LEU A 14 12.82 -14.40 -11.77
C LEU A 14 11.70 -13.51 -11.21
N ARG A 15 10.77 -14.07 -10.43
CA ARG A 15 9.67 -13.29 -9.79
C ARG A 15 10.13 -12.47 -8.60
N ALA A 16 11.22 -12.85 -7.95
CA ALA A 16 11.79 -12.09 -6.83
C ALA A 16 12.58 -10.85 -7.31
N MET A 17 13.21 -10.93 -8.49
CA MET A 17 14.10 -9.89 -9.01
C MET A 17 13.49 -8.49 -9.17
N PRO A 18 12.25 -8.33 -9.70
CA PRO A 18 11.65 -7.00 -9.81
C PRO A 18 11.50 -6.33 -8.44
N THR A 19 11.19 -7.11 -7.40
CA THR A 19 11.06 -6.63 -6.02
C THR A 19 12.42 -6.31 -5.39
N ALA A 20 13.48 -7.00 -5.82
CA ALA A 20 14.85 -6.77 -5.37
C ALA A 20 15.57 -5.65 -6.14
N HIS A 21 14.94 -5.07 -7.17
CA HIS A 21 15.51 -4.01 -8.01
C HIS A 21 16.90 -4.34 -8.59
N THR A 22 17.12 -5.58 -9.03
CA THR A 22 18.43 -6.05 -9.53
C THR A 22 18.98 -5.24 -10.72
N TYR A 23 18.11 -4.56 -11.46
CA TYR A 23 18.48 -3.66 -12.57
C TYR A 23 19.23 -2.39 -12.12
N LEU A 24 19.32 -2.11 -10.81
CA LEU A 24 20.08 -0.99 -10.25
C LEU A 24 21.59 -1.25 -10.18
N GLY A 25 22.04 -2.48 -10.44
CA GLY A 25 23.44 -2.89 -10.31
C GLY A 25 23.83 -3.20 -8.88
N GLU A 26 25.13 -3.10 -8.57
CA GLU A 26 25.67 -3.40 -7.25
C GLU A 26 25.35 -2.29 -6.24
N VAL A 27 24.54 -2.64 -5.23
CA VAL A 27 24.16 -1.76 -4.12
C VAL A 27 24.57 -2.38 -2.78
N ARG A 28 25.04 -1.55 -1.86
CA ARG A 28 25.42 -1.92 -0.49
C ARG A 28 24.27 -1.66 0.47
N ASP A 29 23.96 -2.65 1.32
CA ASP A 29 23.02 -2.49 2.41
C ASP A 29 23.55 -1.56 3.52
N LEU A 30 22.64 -0.77 4.09
CA LEU A 30 22.87 0.11 5.23
C LEU A 30 22.11 -0.41 6.47
N PRO A 31 22.64 -0.19 7.68
CA PRO A 31 21.95 -0.54 8.91
C PRO A 31 20.67 0.29 9.08
N GLY A 32 19.68 -0.29 9.77
CA GLY A 32 18.40 0.36 10.02
C GLY A 32 18.51 1.53 10.98
N ASN A 33 17.77 2.61 10.73
CA ASN A 33 17.59 3.69 11.69
C ASN A 33 16.49 3.33 12.70
N SER A 34 16.92 2.74 13.83
CA SER A 34 16.04 2.49 14.97
C SER A 34 15.81 3.72 15.85
N ASP A 35 16.67 4.73 15.73
CA ASP A 35 16.74 5.86 16.66
C ASP A 35 15.48 6.73 16.58
N ILE A 36 14.95 6.94 15.37
CA ILE A 36 13.73 7.74 15.18
C ILE A 36 12.52 7.12 15.87
N ARG A 37 12.38 5.79 15.82
CA ARG A 37 11.30 5.06 16.51
C ARG A 37 11.46 5.12 18.01
N TYR A 38 12.70 5.00 18.51
CA TYR A 38 12.99 5.15 19.93
C TYR A 38 12.62 6.55 20.44
N GLU A 39 12.97 7.59 19.70
CA GLU A 39 12.66 8.98 20.07
C GLU A 39 11.17 9.27 20.06
N LEU A 40 10.41 8.76 19.08
CA LEU A 40 8.94 8.85 19.06
C LEU A 40 8.29 8.11 20.23
N ALA A 41 8.79 6.91 20.54
CA ALA A 41 8.34 6.15 21.70
C ALA A 41 8.59 6.90 23.02
N ARG A 42 9.72 7.62 23.11
CA ARG A 42 10.12 8.41 24.28
C ARG A 42 9.33 9.71 24.42
N SER A 43 9.01 10.38 23.32
CA SER A 43 8.26 11.64 23.33
C SER A 43 6.77 11.44 23.64
N GLY A 44 6.20 10.29 23.25
CA GLY A 44 4.77 10.02 23.39
C GLY A 44 3.88 10.88 22.48
N GLY A 45 4.46 11.56 21.50
CA GLY A 45 3.79 12.48 20.58
C GLY A 45 4.62 12.78 19.33
N PRO A 46 4.11 13.62 18.40
CA PRO A 46 4.82 13.92 17.16
C PRO A 46 6.22 14.49 17.42
N LEU A 47 7.19 14.08 16.60
CA LEU A 47 8.54 14.61 16.65
C LEU A 47 8.73 15.69 15.58
N ARG A 48 8.97 16.92 16.03
CA ARG A 48 9.31 18.06 15.18
C ARG A 48 10.75 17.97 14.68
N CYS A 49 10.95 17.98 13.35
CA CYS A 49 12.28 17.98 12.76
C CYS A 49 12.32 18.60 11.35
N ASN A 50 13.53 18.82 10.84
CA ASN A 50 13.76 19.21 9.46
C ASN A 50 14.27 18.01 8.67
N LEU A 51 13.62 17.70 7.54
CA LEU A 51 14.03 16.63 6.64
C LEU A 51 14.23 17.15 5.21
N PRO A 52 15.25 16.67 4.48
CA PRO A 52 15.37 16.95 3.05
C PRO A 52 14.11 16.50 2.30
N LEU A 53 13.57 17.33 1.42
CA LEU A 53 12.33 17.04 0.70
C LEU A 53 12.58 16.41 -0.68
N LEU A 54 12.01 15.24 -0.94
CA LEU A 54 11.89 14.67 -2.28
C LEU A 54 10.44 14.81 -2.78
N PRO A 55 10.16 15.72 -3.72
CA PRO A 55 8.84 15.87 -4.32
C PRO A 55 8.57 14.76 -5.34
N LEU A 56 7.43 14.08 -5.21
CA LEU A 56 7.01 13.00 -6.11
C LEU A 56 5.76 13.41 -6.88
N SER A 57 5.80 13.32 -8.21
CA SER A 57 4.63 13.65 -9.05
C SER A 57 3.68 12.47 -9.13
N HIS A 58 2.44 12.62 -8.62
CA HIS A 58 1.39 11.59 -8.67
C HIS A 58 1.71 10.22 -8.03
N GLN A 59 2.84 10.07 -7.33
CA GLN A 59 3.22 8.85 -6.62
C GLN A 59 3.08 9.05 -5.12
N VAL A 60 2.17 8.28 -4.51
CA VAL A 60 1.95 8.23 -3.06
C VAL A 60 2.64 6.99 -2.50
N LEU A 61 3.61 7.21 -1.62
CA LEU A 61 4.33 6.17 -0.89
C LEU A 61 3.73 6.02 0.50
N PHE A 62 3.42 4.80 0.89
CA PHE A 62 2.98 4.45 2.23
C PHE A 62 4.15 3.92 3.08
N PRO A 63 4.05 3.94 4.42
CA PRO A 63 4.92 3.16 5.27
C PRO A 63 4.96 1.69 4.80
N GLY A 64 6.17 1.16 4.60
CA GLY A 64 6.43 -0.15 4.02
C GLY A 64 6.81 -0.14 2.55
N ASP A 65 6.50 0.92 1.79
CA ASP A 65 6.80 0.99 0.36
C ASP A 65 8.30 1.18 0.10
N THR A 66 8.76 0.58 -1.00
CA THR A 66 10.13 0.75 -1.51
C THR A 66 10.13 1.79 -2.63
N LEU A 67 11.08 2.73 -2.56
CA LEU A 67 11.34 3.72 -3.59
C LEU A 67 12.75 3.49 -4.16
N PRO A 68 12.88 2.90 -5.36
CA PRO A 68 14.14 2.88 -6.08
C PRO A 68 14.40 4.22 -6.76
N LEU A 69 15.62 4.72 -6.66
CA LEU A 69 16.09 5.93 -7.32
C LEU A 69 17.37 5.61 -8.10
N MET A 70 17.43 6.06 -9.35
CA MET A 70 18.65 6.10 -10.13
C MET A 70 18.88 7.57 -10.42
N ILE A 71 19.89 8.15 -9.79
CA ILE A 71 20.12 9.59 -9.80
C ILE A 71 21.23 9.86 -10.81
N PRO A 72 20.92 10.43 -11.98
CA PRO A 72 21.93 10.72 -12.98
C PRO A 72 22.92 11.78 -12.48
N SER A 73 24.13 11.77 -13.04
CA SER A 73 25.18 12.75 -12.75
C SER A 73 24.75 14.22 -12.96
N ASP A 74 23.75 14.46 -13.81
CA ASP A 74 23.22 15.80 -14.11
C ASP A 74 22.01 16.19 -13.23
N ASP A 75 21.70 15.42 -12.18
CA ASP A 75 20.73 15.80 -11.13
C ASP A 75 21.40 16.10 -9.77
N PRO A 76 22.06 17.27 -9.65
CA PRO A 76 22.75 17.65 -8.41
C PRO A 76 21.79 17.93 -7.25
N LEU A 77 20.51 18.19 -7.52
CA LEU A 77 19.53 18.48 -6.47
C LEU A 77 19.21 17.20 -5.69
N THR A 78 18.92 16.12 -6.42
CA THR A 78 18.61 14.82 -5.81
C THR A 78 19.85 14.18 -5.19
N GLN A 79 21.04 14.33 -5.79
CA GLN A 79 22.30 13.92 -5.15
C GLN A 79 22.53 14.63 -3.81
N ARG A 80 22.40 15.97 -3.79
CA ARG A 80 22.55 16.76 -2.54
C ARG A 80 21.52 16.37 -1.48
N LEU A 81 20.30 16.03 -1.88
CA LEU A 81 19.30 15.50 -0.95
C LEU A 81 19.82 14.23 -0.26
N VAL A 82 20.34 13.27 -1.03
CA VAL A 82 20.87 12.02 -0.48
C VAL A 82 22.07 12.28 0.42
N HIS A 83 23.02 13.12 0.00
CA HIS A 83 24.17 13.48 0.84
C HIS A 83 23.77 14.15 2.15
N ARG A 84 22.80 15.08 2.13
CA ARG A 84 22.27 15.72 3.35
C ARG A 84 21.60 14.71 4.27
N ALA A 85 20.77 13.83 3.73
CA ALA A 85 20.11 12.78 4.51
C ALA A 85 21.15 11.87 5.19
N MET A 86 22.16 11.42 4.43
CA MET A 86 23.21 10.53 4.94
C MET A 86 24.15 11.20 5.96
N ALA A 87 24.38 12.51 5.82
CA ALA A 87 25.21 13.30 6.72
C ALA A 87 24.48 13.78 8.00
N ALA A 88 23.15 13.64 8.06
CA ALA A 88 22.37 14.06 9.21
C ALA A 88 22.76 13.27 10.48
N PRO A 89 22.79 13.93 11.66
CA PRO A 89 23.05 13.25 12.92
C PRO A 89 21.86 12.37 13.34
N PRO A 90 22.08 11.33 14.17
CA PRO A 90 20.99 10.62 14.85
C PRO A 90 20.06 11.59 15.59
N PRO A 91 18.73 11.37 15.60
CA PRO A 91 18.01 10.23 15.05
C PRO A 91 17.64 10.34 13.55
N LEU A 92 18.08 11.38 12.84
CA LEU A 92 17.61 11.70 11.48
C LEU A 92 18.51 11.14 10.37
N LYS A 93 19.57 10.42 10.73
CA LYS A 93 20.55 9.87 9.79
C LYS A 93 19.89 8.96 8.75
N GLY A 94 20.14 9.25 7.47
CA GLY A 94 19.62 8.50 6.33
C GLY A 94 18.13 8.71 6.06
N LEU A 95 17.50 9.72 6.68
CA LEU A 95 16.07 10.00 6.52
C LEU A 95 15.83 11.20 5.59
N PHE A 96 14.79 11.11 4.77
CA PHE A 96 14.27 12.22 3.98
C PHE A 96 12.73 12.16 3.91
N CYS A 97 12.11 13.28 3.55
CA CYS A 97 10.67 13.39 3.38
C CYS A 97 10.30 13.11 1.91
N ALA A 98 9.43 12.15 1.64
CA ALA A 98 8.77 12.01 0.35
C ALA A 98 7.38 12.66 0.40
N LEU A 99 7.14 13.65 -0.45
CA LEU A 99 5.85 14.35 -0.52
C LEU A 99 5.26 14.24 -1.92
N THR A 100 4.03 13.74 -2.00
CA THR A 100 3.33 13.62 -3.28
C THR A 100 2.71 14.94 -3.68
N PHE A 101 2.97 15.38 -4.91
CA PHE A 101 2.30 16.49 -5.54
C PHE A 101 1.20 15.98 -6.47
N VAL A 102 -0.04 16.29 -6.09
CA VAL A 102 -1.23 16.17 -6.94
C VAL A 102 -1.89 17.55 -7.06
N PRO A 103 -2.56 17.89 -8.17
CA PRO A 103 -3.24 19.17 -8.34
C PRO A 103 -4.18 19.52 -7.18
N GLU A 104 -4.87 18.53 -6.64
CA GLU A 104 -5.82 18.65 -5.54
C GLU A 104 -5.11 19.00 -4.20
N MET A 105 -3.82 18.69 -4.07
CA MET A 105 -3.05 19.02 -2.86
C MET A 105 -2.92 20.53 -2.69
N TYR A 106 -2.87 21.31 -3.77
CA TYR A 106 -2.77 22.77 -3.67
C TYR A 106 -4.03 23.38 -3.03
N ASP A 107 -5.19 22.80 -3.31
CA ASP A 107 -6.47 23.20 -2.73
C ASP A 107 -6.49 22.81 -1.24
N VAL A 108 -6.11 21.57 -0.91
CA VAL A 108 -6.06 21.11 0.48
C VAL A 108 -5.04 21.88 1.31
N ALA A 109 -3.84 22.17 0.77
CA ALA A 109 -2.86 22.99 1.47
C ALA A 109 -3.42 24.37 1.88
N SER A 110 -4.44 24.87 1.17
CA SER A 110 -5.10 26.14 1.47
C SER A 110 -6.31 25.98 2.41
N GLU A 111 -7.08 24.90 2.29
CA GLU A 111 -8.30 24.66 3.07
C GLU A 111 -8.03 23.94 4.41
N ASP A 112 -7.18 22.92 4.39
CA ASP A 112 -6.75 22.14 5.55
C ASP A 112 -5.22 21.88 5.48
N PRO A 113 -4.41 22.83 5.98
CA PRO A 113 -2.96 22.69 6.08
C PRO A 113 -2.51 21.40 6.79
N ARG A 114 -3.31 20.89 7.74
CA ARG A 114 -2.96 19.68 8.49
C ARG A 114 -3.10 18.41 7.66
N GLY A 115 -3.85 18.48 6.56
CA GLY A 115 -4.01 17.39 5.60
C GLY A 115 -2.77 17.13 4.75
N VAL A 116 -1.78 18.04 4.72
CA VAL A 116 -0.55 17.87 3.91
C VAL A 116 0.39 16.86 4.59
N VAL A 117 0.16 15.59 4.27
CA VAL A 117 0.91 14.44 4.79
C VAL A 117 1.83 13.87 3.73
N GLY A 118 3.02 13.44 4.16
CA GLY A 118 4.00 12.69 3.39
C GLY A 118 4.51 11.48 4.17
N THR A 119 5.58 10.88 3.66
CA THR A 119 6.17 9.68 4.25
C THR A 119 7.66 9.91 4.51
N VAL A 120 8.10 9.53 5.72
CA VAL A 120 9.52 9.47 6.07
C VAL A 120 10.10 8.28 5.33
N MET A 121 11.09 8.54 4.49
CA MET A 121 11.83 7.55 3.74
C MET A 121 13.18 7.33 4.40
N GLU A 122 13.54 6.07 4.60
CA GLU A 122 14.83 5.63 5.11
C GLU A 122 15.68 5.06 3.97
N ILE A 123 16.89 5.57 3.80
CA ILE A 123 17.85 5.04 2.82
C ILE A 123 18.38 3.69 3.32
N ARG A 124 18.06 2.61 2.61
CA ARG A 124 18.43 1.22 2.97
C ARG A 124 19.57 0.67 2.15
N GLN A 125 19.69 1.09 0.89
CA GLN A 125 20.77 0.65 0.00
C GLN A 125 21.28 1.82 -0.84
N VAL A 126 22.58 1.82 -1.13
CA VAL A 126 23.25 2.83 -1.97
C VAL A 126 24.29 2.12 -2.85
N SER A 127 24.48 2.55 -4.09
CA SER A 127 25.49 1.98 -5.00
C SER A 127 26.88 1.99 -4.38
N VAL A 128 27.65 0.94 -4.68
CA VAL A 128 29.07 0.86 -4.31
C VAL A 128 29.84 1.86 -5.19
N GLU A 129 30.53 2.80 -4.56
CA GLU A 129 31.40 3.77 -5.25
C GLU A 129 32.62 3.02 -5.82
N ASP A 130 32.54 2.53 -7.06
CA ASP A 130 33.70 1.86 -7.69
C ASP A 130 34.76 2.84 -8.21
N ASP A 131 34.48 4.14 -8.31
CA ASP A 131 35.50 5.15 -8.57
C ASP A 131 35.08 6.52 -8.03
N ALA A 132 35.93 7.08 -7.16
CA ALA A 132 35.76 8.31 -6.39
C ALA A 132 35.60 9.60 -7.23
N ARG A 133 34.48 9.75 -7.95
CA ARG A 133 34.01 11.02 -8.49
C ARG A 133 32.66 11.36 -7.88
N GLU A 134 32.60 12.51 -7.22
CA GLU A 134 31.38 13.12 -6.65
C GLU A 134 30.25 13.26 -7.69
N ASP A 135 30.57 13.23 -8.99
CA ASP A 135 29.63 13.37 -10.11
C ASP A 135 29.18 12.03 -10.73
N SER A 136 29.38 10.89 -10.07
CA SER A 136 28.90 9.60 -10.60
C SER A 136 27.39 9.42 -10.42
N ALA A 137 26.75 8.65 -11.32
CA ALA A 137 25.36 8.28 -11.16
C ALA A 137 25.18 7.44 -9.89
N LEU A 138 24.15 7.73 -9.11
CA LEU A 138 23.94 7.15 -7.78
C LEU A 138 22.65 6.33 -7.77
N SER A 139 22.75 5.04 -7.46
CA SER A 139 21.57 4.19 -7.23
C SER A 139 21.25 4.14 -5.75
N VAL A 140 19.99 4.38 -5.38
CA VAL A 140 19.52 4.38 -4.00
C VAL A 140 18.23 3.59 -3.90
N VAL A 141 18.10 2.77 -2.85
CA VAL A 141 16.83 2.15 -2.48
C VAL A 141 16.42 2.65 -1.11
N ALA A 142 15.29 3.35 -1.05
CA ALA A 142 14.72 3.86 0.19
C ALA A 142 13.44 3.12 0.55
N ARG A 143 13.10 3.08 1.84
CA ARG A 143 11.87 2.46 2.34
C ARG A 143 11.07 3.43 3.18
N GLY A 144 9.76 3.53 2.94
CA GLY A 144 8.85 4.29 3.78
C GLY A 144 8.76 3.66 5.16
N ILE A 145 8.94 4.44 6.22
CA ILE A 145 8.93 3.92 7.60
C ILE A 145 7.82 4.50 8.46
N LEU A 146 7.48 5.78 8.28
CA LEU A 146 6.56 6.52 9.13
C LEU A 146 5.85 7.60 8.31
N ARG A 147 4.72 8.10 8.81
CA ARG A 147 4.06 9.27 8.23
C ARG A 147 4.64 10.55 8.83
N LEU A 148 4.55 11.63 8.07
CA LEU A 148 4.89 12.97 8.55
C LEU A 148 3.85 13.97 8.08
N ARG A 149 3.67 15.05 8.84
CA ARG A 149 2.88 16.22 8.46
C ARG A 149 3.81 17.39 8.19
N ILE A 150 3.61 18.09 7.07
CA ILE A 150 4.33 19.33 6.80
C ILE A 150 3.70 20.46 7.63
N VAL A 151 4.52 21.32 8.24
CA VAL A 151 4.02 22.47 9.02
C VAL A 151 4.25 23.77 8.30
N ASP A 152 5.43 23.98 7.72
CA ASP A 152 5.65 25.12 6.84
C ASP A 152 5.17 24.80 5.43
N LEU A 153 4.09 25.45 4.99
CA LEU A 153 3.50 25.32 3.66
C LEU A 153 3.71 26.56 2.80
N ASP A 154 4.44 27.58 3.26
CA ASP A 154 4.59 28.86 2.54
C ASP A 154 5.19 28.64 1.14
N TRP A 155 6.12 27.70 1.05
CA TRP A 155 6.72 27.28 -0.21
C TRP A 155 5.72 26.55 -1.12
N ILE A 156 4.79 25.75 -0.60
CA ILE A 156 3.73 25.10 -1.41
C ILE A 156 2.78 26.15 -1.96
N HIS A 157 2.38 27.15 -1.15
CA HIS A 157 1.56 28.25 -1.64
C HIS A 157 2.28 29.06 -2.72
N TYR A 158 3.60 29.24 -2.61
CA TYR A 158 4.41 29.85 -3.67
C TYR A 158 4.42 29.01 -4.95
N LEU A 159 4.58 27.68 -4.84
CA LEU A 159 4.48 26.76 -5.97
C LEU A 159 3.08 26.81 -6.63
N ALA A 160 2.01 26.89 -5.84
CA ALA A 160 0.63 26.95 -6.35
C ALA A 160 0.37 28.16 -7.25
N ARG A 161 1.03 29.29 -6.97
CA ARG A 161 0.95 30.53 -7.76
C ARG A 161 1.62 30.44 -9.14
N HIS A 162 2.44 29.41 -9.38
CA HIS A 162 3.08 29.25 -10.69
C HIS A 162 2.07 28.80 -11.75
N PRO A 163 2.22 29.27 -13.02
CA PRO A 163 1.44 28.77 -14.14
C PRO A 163 1.51 27.25 -14.21
N VAL A 164 0.41 26.59 -14.56
CA VAL A 164 0.28 25.11 -14.56
C VAL A 164 1.44 24.43 -15.31
N GLY A 165 1.89 25.00 -16.43
CA GLY A 165 3.01 24.46 -17.22
C GLY A 165 4.39 24.59 -16.56
N LEU A 166 4.58 25.50 -15.60
CA LEU A 166 5.84 25.70 -14.87
C LEU A 166 5.87 25.01 -13.51
N ARG A 167 4.72 24.51 -13.02
CA ARG A 167 4.64 23.80 -11.73
C ARG A 167 5.59 22.61 -11.64
N PRO A 168 5.79 21.75 -12.65
CA PRO A 168 6.73 20.64 -12.54
C PRO A 168 8.17 21.09 -12.29
N VAL A 169 8.59 22.18 -12.94
CA VAL A 169 9.94 22.77 -12.75
C VAL A 169 10.08 23.35 -11.35
N ALA A 170 9.06 24.10 -10.91
CA ALA A 170 9.04 24.70 -9.58
C ALA A 170 9.02 23.61 -8.48
N VAL A 171 8.24 22.55 -8.66
CA VAL A 171 8.22 21.38 -7.77
C VAL A 171 9.60 20.73 -7.71
N ARG A 172 10.28 20.51 -8.85
CA ARG A 172 11.65 19.96 -8.85
C ARG A 172 12.66 20.84 -8.09
N SER A 173 12.48 22.16 -8.10
CA SER A 173 13.37 23.04 -7.32
C SER A 173 13.22 22.87 -5.80
N ALA A 174 12.06 22.37 -5.33
CA ALA A 174 11.81 22.10 -3.92
C ALA A 174 12.73 20.99 -3.36
N THR A 175 13.33 20.15 -4.22
CA THR A 175 14.33 19.14 -3.80
C THR A 175 15.55 19.74 -3.10
N SER A 176 15.80 21.05 -3.29
CA SER A 176 16.89 21.76 -2.61
C SER A 176 16.59 22.15 -1.16
N VAL A 177 15.34 22.02 -0.70
CA VAL A 177 14.88 22.56 0.60
C VAL A 177 14.77 21.45 1.64
N ASP A 178 15.06 21.80 2.90
CA ASP A 178 14.69 20.99 4.06
C ASP A 178 13.36 21.51 4.60
N VAL A 179 12.40 20.62 4.82
CA VAL A 179 11.06 20.98 5.27
C VAL A 179 10.87 20.68 6.74
N GLU A 180 10.25 21.63 7.45
CA GLU A 180 9.88 21.46 8.85
C GLU A 180 8.64 20.57 8.95
N CYS A 181 8.79 19.39 9.55
CA CYS A 181 7.79 18.32 9.55
C CYS A 181 7.65 17.61 10.90
N ASP A 182 6.43 17.10 11.14
CA ASP A 182 6.01 16.42 12.36
C ASP A 182 5.97 14.96 12.00
N VAL A 183 6.96 14.20 12.44
CA VAL A 183 6.92 12.75 12.29
C VAL A 183 5.86 12.21 13.23
N ILE A 184 4.87 11.52 12.68
CA ILE A 184 3.69 11.02 13.40
C ILE A 184 4.03 9.63 13.95
N PRO A 185 3.80 9.37 15.25
CA PRO A 185 4.01 8.05 15.83
C PRO A 185 3.04 7.01 15.25
N GLU A 186 3.46 5.75 15.26
CA GLU A 186 2.59 4.61 14.95
C GLU A 186 1.44 4.56 15.98
N GLU A 187 0.21 4.37 15.52
CA GLU A 187 -0.97 4.38 16.39
C GLU A 187 -0.99 3.20 17.36
N THR A 188 -0.34 2.11 16.97
CA THR A 188 -0.10 0.96 17.81
C THR A 188 0.99 1.22 18.86
N PHE A 189 1.42 2.47 19.12
CA PHE A 189 2.40 2.77 20.16
C PHE A 189 1.85 3.70 21.27
N PRO A 190 1.85 3.27 22.55
CA PRO A 190 2.09 1.91 23.02
C PRO A 190 0.97 0.97 22.57
N ARG A 191 1.31 -0.30 22.25
CA ARG A 191 0.35 -1.30 21.71
C ARG A 191 -0.81 -1.46 22.67
N ARG A 192 -1.95 -0.84 22.36
CA ARG A 192 -3.20 -1.11 23.06
C ARG A 192 -3.57 -2.56 22.75
N PRO A 193 -3.80 -3.43 23.76
CA PRO A 193 -4.26 -4.78 23.49
C PRO A 193 -5.58 -4.72 22.72
N ALA A 194 -5.70 -5.56 21.69
CA ALA A 194 -6.97 -5.75 21.01
C ALA A 194 -8.03 -6.13 22.05
N LEU A 195 -9.25 -5.60 21.89
CA LEU A 195 -10.36 -6.05 22.72
C LEU A 195 -10.55 -7.56 22.47
N PRO A 196 -10.72 -8.39 23.51
CA PRO A 196 -10.97 -9.81 23.33
C PRO A 196 -12.24 -10.01 22.49
N ALA A 197 -12.32 -11.10 21.72
CA ALA A 197 -13.49 -11.39 20.89
C ALA A 197 -14.81 -11.39 21.69
N THR A 198 -14.74 -11.69 22.99
CA THR A 198 -15.84 -11.67 23.96
C THR A 198 -16.20 -10.29 24.52
N ALA A 199 -15.38 -9.26 24.28
CA ALA A 199 -15.60 -7.89 24.79
C ALA A 199 -16.95 -7.31 24.35
N PHE A 200 -17.45 -7.77 23.20
CA PHE A 200 -18.75 -7.36 22.66
C PHE A 200 -19.77 -8.49 22.59
N GLY A 201 -19.54 -9.63 23.27
CA GLY A 201 -20.52 -10.70 23.35
C GLY A 201 -21.79 -10.23 24.07
N LYS A 202 -22.94 -10.86 23.77
CA LYS A 202 -24.24 -10.56 24.42
C LYS A 202 -24.17 -10.57 25.96
N ASN A 203 -23.20 -11.31 26.54
CA ASN A 203 -22.97 -11.43 27.97
C ASN A 203 -21.81 -10.54 28.50
N SER A 204 -21.30 -9.59 27.71
CA SER A 204 -20.22 -8.70 28.17
C SER A 204 -20.76 -7.70 29.21
N PRO A 205 -20.19 -7.66 30.42
CA PRO A 205 -20.70 -6.79 31.49
C PRO A 205 -20.48 -5.30 31.23
N ALA A 206 -19.64 -4.92 30.26
CA ALA A 206 -19.29 -3.53 29.97
C ALA A 206 -20.16 -2.88 28.88
N LEU A 207 -20.72 -3.67 27.96
CA LEU A 207 -21.58 -3.17 26.87
C LEU A 207 -22.85 -2.45 27.36
N PRO A 208 -23.58 -2.96 28.38
CA PRO A 208 -24.78 -2.31 28.92
C PRO A 208 -24.53 -0.94 29.56
N LEU A 209 -23.27 -0.57 29.81
CA LEU A 209 -22.88 0.72 30.40
C LEU A 209 -22.68 1.81 29.33
N THR A 210 -22.91 1.48 28.06
CA THR A 210 -22.71 2.39 26.94
C THR A 210 -24.02 2.65 26.20
N PRO A 211 -24.20 3.82 25.55
CA PRO A 211 -25.45 4.17 24.87
C PRO A 211 -25.61 3.47 23.50
N HIS A 212 -24.64 2.67 23.06
CA HIS A 212 -24.61 2.09 21.72
C HIS A 212 -24.62 0.55 21.77
N SER A 213 -25.13 -0.07 20.71
CA SER A 213 -25.11 -1.52 20.57
C SER A 213 -23.70 -2.05 20.30
N ALA A 214 -23.50 -3.35 20.53
CA ALA A 214 -22.28 -4.06 20.18
C ALA A 214 -21.85 -3.79 18.72
N SER A 215 -22.79 -3.85 17.78
CA SER A 215 -22.54 -3.66 16.34
C SER A 215 -21.90 -2.31 16.02
N VAL A 216 -22.22 -1.25 16.78
CA VAL A 216 -21.58 0.06 16.61
C VAL A 216 -20.09 -0.05 16.93
N TYR A 217 -19.73 -0.61 18.07
CA TYR A 217 -18.32 -0.77 18.46
C TYR A 217 -17.54 -1.70 17.53
N GLU A 218 -18.17 -2.80 17.10
CA GLU A 218 -17.58 -3.73 16.14
C GLU A 218 -17.27 -3.06 14.80
N ALA A 219 -18.07 -2.08 14.39
CA ALA A 219 -17.82 -1.30 13.18
C ALA A 219 -16.58 -0.39 13.27
N PHE A 220 -16.03 -0.14 14.47
CA PHE A 220 -14.82 0.66 14.70
C PHE A 220 -13.64 -0.17 15.24
N ASP A 221 -13.80 -1.48 15.38
CA ASP A 221 -12.72 -2.40 15.78
C ASP A 221 -11.73 -2.59 14.61
N ALA A 222 -10.53 -2.03 14.76
CA ALA A 222 -9.48 -2.07 13.74
C ALA A 222 -9.09 -3.51 13.34
N VAL A 223 -9.13 -4.48 14.26
CA VAL A 223 -8.76 -5.87 13.97
C VAL A 223 -9.84 -6.51 13.09
N ARG A 224 -11.11 -6.34 13.44
CA ARG A 224 -12.23 -6.87 12.64
C ARG A 224 -12.31 -6.21 11.27
N LEU A 225 -12.10 -4.90 11.21
CA LEU A 225 -12.04 -4.17 9.93
C LEU A 225 -10.89 -4.67 9.05
N ALA A 226 -9.71 -4.90 9.63
CA ALA A 226 -8.56 -5.46 8.94
C ALA A 226 -8.83 -6.87 8.39
N GLU A 227 -9.51 -7.72 9.17
CA GLU A 227 -9.93 -9.05 8.69
C GLU A 227 -10.93 -8.95 7.53
N ARG A 228 -11.89 -8.03 7.57
CA ARG A 228 -12.82 -7.79 6.46
C ARG A 228 -12.10 -7.36 5.19
N VAL A 229 -11.14 -6.43 5.31
CA VAL A 229 -10.29 -6.01 4.17
C VAL A 229 -9.55 -7.21 3.58
N ARG A 230 -8.93 -8.05 4.43
CA ARG A 230 -8.18 -9.22 3.97
C ARG A 230 -9.04 -10.22 3.20
N ARG A 231 -10.33 -10.33 3.54
CA ARG A 231 -11.29 -11.25 2.89
C ARG A 231 -11.92 -10.68 1.62
N THR A 232 -11.64 -9.42 1.29
CA THR A 232 -12.21 -8.76 0.12
C THR A 232 -11.61 -9.37 -1.17
N PRO A 233 -12.44 -9.89 -2.11
CA PRO A 233 -11.98 -10.48 -3.37
C PRO A 233 -10.92 -9.68 -4.12
N PHE A 234 -11.06 -8.35 -4.11
CA PHE A 234 -10.12 -7.47 -4.80
C PHE A 234 -8.67 -7.53 -4.26
N VAL A 235 -8.49 -7.81 -2.96
CA VAL A 235 -7.15 -8.01 -2.36
C VAL A 235 -6.51 -9.28 -2.92
N ALA A 236 -7.29 -10.34 -3.13
CA ALA A 236 -6.79 -11.57 -3.73
C ALA A 236 -6.33 -11.38 -5.19
N LEU A 237 -6.87 -10.41 -5.93
CA LEU A 237 -6.44 -10.11 -7.31
C LEU A 237 -5.07 -9.42 -7.38
N THR A 238 -4.74 -8.61 -6.37
CA THR A 238 -3.54 -7.75 -6.38
C THR A 238 -2.37 -8.33 -5.59
N VAL A 239 -2.65 -9.28 -4.69
CA VAL A 239 -1.68 -9.91 -3.79
C VAL A 239 -1.56 -11.41 -4.11
N LYS A 240 -0.33 -11.89 -4.29
CA LYS A 240 -0.03 -13.31 -4.54
C LYS A 240 -0.47 -14.20 -3.39
N ASP A 241 0.03 -13.89 -2.19
CA ASP A 241 -0.23 -14.63 -0.97
C ASP A 241 -0.87 -13.70 0.06
N VAL A 242 -2.19 -13.80 0.20
CA VAL A 242 -2.97 -13.04 1.17
C VAL A 242 -2.58 -13.41 2.62
N ALA A 243 -2.03 -14.60 2.87
CA ALA A 243 -1.56 -15.00 4.18
C ALA A 243 -0.27 -14.25 4.58
N SER A 244 0.58 -13.91 3.61
CA SER A 244 1.82 -13.13 3.83
C SER A 244 1.58 -11.68 4.27
N LEU A 245 0.36 -11.15 4.11
CA LEU A 245 0.05 -9.78 4.52
C LEU A 245 0.19 -9.57 6.03
N PRO A 246 0.61 -8.37 6.48
CA PRO A 246 0.80 -8.07 7.91
C PRO A 246 -0.45 -8.33 8.75
N LYS A 247 -0.28 -8.91 9.94
CA LYS A 247 -1.39 -9.27 10.85
C LYS A 247 -1.92 -8.07 11.64
N ASP A 248 -1.04 -7.10 11.90
CA ASP A 248 -1.40 -5.87 12.59
C ASP A 248 -2.22 -4.95 11.66
N PRO A 249 -3.33 -4.36 12.15
CA PRO A 249 -4.22 -3.55 11.31
C PRO A 249 -3.55 -2.38 10.62
N GLU A 250 -2.61 -1.72 11.31
CA GLU A 250 -1.90 -0.55 10.80
C GLU A 250 -1.04 -0.91 9.59
N SER A 251 -0.11 -1.86 9.72
CA SER A 251 0.71 -2.29 8.58
C SER A 251 -0.11 -2.96 7.48
N LEU A 252 -1.19 -3.69 7.81
CA LEU A 252 -2.10 -4.23 6.79
C LEU A 252 -2.73 -3.11 5.96
N SER A 253 -3.23 -2.06 6.62
CA SER A 253 -3.91 -0.94 5.94
C SER A 253 -2.99 -0.28 4.91
N TYR A 254 -1.72 -0.06 5.24
CA TYR A 254 -0.72 0.49 4.31
C TYR A 254 -0.34 -0.51 3.22
N ALA A 255 -0.10 -1.77 3.57
CA ALA A 255 0.30 -2.81 2.63
C ALA A 255 -0.76 -3.05 1.55
N VAL A 256 -2.04 -3.00 1.92
CA VAL A 256 -3.15 -3.10 0.97
C VAL A 256 -3.29 -1.81 0.18
N ALA A 257 -3.35 -0.64 0.83
CA ALA A 257 -3.47 0.66 0.15
C ALA A 257 -2.40 0.87 -0.93
N SER A 258 -1.17 0.40 -0.69
CA SER A 258 -0.08 0.45 -1.65
C SER A 258 -0.34 -0.38 -2.92
N ARG A 259 -0.98 -1.55 -2.79
CA ARG A 259 -1.18 -2.52 -3.88
C ARG A 259 -2.45 -2.32 -4.67
N LEU A 260 -3.42 -1.61 -4.14
CA LEU A 260 -4.65 -1.34 -4.87
C LEU A 260 -4.40 -0.37 -6.03
N PRO A 261 -4.98 -0.60 -7.23
CA PRO A 261 -4.96 0.34 -8.35
C PRO A 261 -5.93 1.52 -8.10
N LEU A 262 -5.62 2.30 -7.07
CA LEU A 262 -6.29 3.54 -6.70
C LEU A 262 -5.60 4.72 -7.40
N ASP A 263 -6.35 5.78 -7.66
CA ASP A 263 -5.75 7.01 -8.16
C ASP A 263 -4.92 7.73 -7.07
N ALA A 264 -4.09 8.69 -7.50
CA ALA A 264 -3.20 9.39 -6.58
C ALA A 264 -3.94 10.17 -5.48
N CYS A 265 -5.17 10.66 -5.74
CA CYS A 265 -5.97 11.40 -4.77
C CYS A 265 -6.58 10.46 -3.73
N GLU A 266 -7.12 9.32 -4.15
CA GLU A 266 -7.61 8.24 -3.28
C GLU A 266 -6.49 7.74 -2.36
N ARG A 267 -5.30 7.46 -2.93
CA ARG A 267 -4.13 7.01 -2.16
C ARG A 267 -3.68 8.07 -1.16
N TRP A 268 -3.62 9.32 -1.58
CA TRP A 268 -3.21 10.40 -0.71
C TRP A 268 -4.20 10.60 0.45
N ARG A 269 -5.52 10.50 0.20
CA ARG A 269 -6.54 10.50 1.26
C ARG A 269 -6.34 9.36 2.26
N LEU A 270 -6.04 8.15 1.77
CA LEU A 270 -5.70 7.02 2.66
C LEU A 270 -4.47 7.32 3.52
N LEU A 271 -3.43 7.94 2.96
CA LEU A 271 -2.23 8.33 3.70
C LEU A 271 -2.53 9.42 4.75
N ALA A 272 -3.40 10.37 4.39
CA ALA A 272 -3.77 11.51 5.22
C ALA A 272 -4.68 11.14 6.40
N THR A 273 -5.36 9.98 6.38
CA THR A 273 -6.17 9.52 7.52
C THR A 273 -5.37 9.50 8.82
N GLU A 274 -5.93 10.07 9.88
CA GLU A 274 -5.23 10.17 11.17
C GLU A 274 -5.15 8.81 11.85
N THR A 275 -6.24 8.03 11.78
CA THR A 275 -6.35 6.72 12.44
C THR A 275 -6.43 5.54 11.47
N THR A 276 -6.02 4.37 11.93
CA THR A 276 -6.00 3.08 11.24
C THR A 276 -7.42 2.58 11.06
N THR A 277 -8.30 2.83 12.04
CA THR A 277 -9.72 2.55 11.93
C THR A 277 -10.34 3.34 10.78
N GLU A 278 -10.11 4.65 10.69
CA GLU A 278 -10.61 5.48 9.59
C GLU A 278 -10.03 5.05 8.24
N ARG A 279 -8.71 4.78 8.19
CA ARG A 279 -8.02 4.28 7.00
C ARG A 279 -8.64 2.99 6.49
N THR A 280 -8.87 2.04 7.38
CA THR A 280 -9.40 0.72 7.05
C THR A 280 -10.87 0.80 6.62
N ARG A 281 -11.66 1.67 7.25
CA ARG A 281 -13.05 1.94 6.82
C ARG A 281 -13.11 2.62 5.45
N LEU A 282 -12.24 3.61 5.21
CA LEU A 282 -12.14 4.25 3.90
C LEU A 282 -11.73 3.23 2.83
N LEU A 283 -10.76 2.38 3.14
CA LEU A 283 -10.34 1.29 2.26
C LEU A 283 -11.50 0.34 1.93
N LEU A 284 -12.26 -0.11 2.92
CA LEU A 284 -13.44 -0.96 2.70
C LEU A 284 -14.50 -0.30 1.83
N ARG A 285 -14.74 1.01 1.99
CA ARG A 285 -15.66 1.76 1.12
C ARG A 285 -15.17 1.78 -0.31
N LEU A 286 -13.92 2.17 -0.54
CA LEU A 286 -13.30 2.19 -1.87
C LEU A 286 -13.31 0.80 -2.51
N LEU A 287 -13.12 -0.25 -1.71
CA LEU A 287 -13.17 -1.63 -2.19
C LEU A 287 -14.60 -2.08 -2.53
N SER A 288 -15.58 -1.80 -1.66
CA SER A 288 -16.98 -2.20 -1.88
C SER A 288 -17.58 -1.50 -3.10
N GLU A 289 -17.31 -0.21 -3.26
CA GLU A 289 -17.66 0.55 -4.46
C GLU A 289 -17.03 -0.07 -5.72
N LYS A 290 -15.80 -0.59 -5.58
CA LYS A 290 -15.07 -1.19 -6.69
C LYS A 290 -15.45 -2.63 -7.03
N GLU A 291 -16.05 -3.36 -6.09
CA GLU A 291 -16.59 -4.70 -6.33
C GLU A 291 -18.00 -4.66 -6.95
N ALA A 292 -18.77 -3.61 -6.65
CA ALA A 292 -20.13 -3.47 -7.15
C ALA A 292 -20.20 -3.08 -8.64
N CYS A 293 -19.09 -2.60 -9.22
CA CYS A 293 -19.08 -2.07 -10.59
C CYS A 293 -18.12 -2.87 -11.48
N ASP A 294 -18.49 -3.07 -12.75
CA ASP A 294 -17.58 -3.54 -13.81
C ASP A 294 -16.53 -2.46 -14.11
N LEU A 295 -15.59 -2.26 -13.18
CA LEU A 295 -14.57 -1.24 -13.30
C LEU A 295 -13.48 -1.65 -14.27
N SER A 296 -13.14 -0.69 -15.13
CA SER A 296 -11.99 -0.77 -16.01
C SER A 296 -10.99 0.35 -15.70
N LEU A 297 -9.72 0.04 -15.90
CA LEU A 297 -8.65 1.01 -16.01
C LEU A 297 -8.82 1.73 -17.35
N THR A 298 -9.10 3.03 -17.30
CA THR A 298 -9.27 3.86 -18.48
C THR A 298 -8.12 4.85 -18.63
N CYS A 299 -7.83 5.29 -19.85
CA CYS A 299 -6.83 6.32 -20.11
C CYS A 299 -7.26 7.65 -19.47
N ARG A 300 -6.47 8.19 -18.55
CA ARG A 300 -6.77 9.44 -17.83
C ARG A 300 -7.05 10.63 -18.76
N ARG A 301 -6.43 10.66 -19.94
CA ARG A 301 -6.56 11.77 -20.90
C ARG A 301 -7.82 11.70 -21.76
N CYS A 302 -8.28 10.52 -22.17
CA CYS A 302 -9.37 10.39 -23.14
C CYS A 302 -10.50 9.44 -22.73
N GLY A 303 -10.38 8.78 -21.58
CA GLY A 303 -11.38 7.89 -21.01
C GLY A 303 -11.53 6.53 -21.71
N VAL A 304 -10.72 6.22 -22.75
CA VAL A 304 -10.80 4.89 -23.39
C VAL A 304 -10.41 3.80 -22.41
N ALA A 305 -11.22 2.74 -22.33
CA ALA A 305 -10.90 1.56 -21.54
C ALA A 305 -9.61 0.90 -22.04
N VAL A 306 -8.74 0.51 -21.11
CA VAL A 306 -7.43 -0.10 -21.38
C VAL A 306 -7.40 -1.54 -20.87
N ALA A 307 -7.89 -1.77 -19.66
CA ALA A 307 -7.92 -3.10 -19.05
C ALA A 307 -9.06 -3.18 -18.03
N ASN A 308 -9.64 -4.36 -17.83
CA ASN A 308 -10.58 -4.60 -16.75
C ASN A 308 -9.83 -4.96 -15.47
N MET A 309 -10.46 -4.81 -14.30
CA MET A 309 -9.85 -5.27 -13.05
C MET A 309 -9.54 -6.78 -13.08
N SER A 310 -10.32 -7.57 -13.83
CA SER A 310 -10.06 -9.01 -14.06
C SER A 310 -8.83 -9.31 -14.89
N ASP A 311 -8.26 -8.32 -15.59
CA ASP A 311 -7.02 -8.48 -16.36
C ASP A 311 -5.79 -8.29 -15.48
N ILE A 312 -5.94 -7.81 -14.24
CA ILE A 312 -4.82 -7.61 -13.32
C ILE A 312 -4.19 -8.96 -12.99
N VAL A 313 -2.87 -8.99 -13.07
CA VAL A 313 -2.09 -10.21 -12.87
C VAL A 313 -0.84 -9.94 -12.04
N VAL A 314 -0.40 -10.97 -11.33
CA VAL A 314 0.79 -10.90 -10.49
C VAL A 314 1.97 -11.48 -11.24
N VAL A 315 2.98 -10.64 -11.49
CA VAL A 315 4.22 -11.03 -12.21
C VAL A 315 5.47 -11.02 -11.33
N SER A 316 5.37 -10.48 -10.10
CA SER A 316 6.48 -10.41 -9.15
C SER A 316 6.00 -10.76 -7.74
N ASP A 317 6.92 -11.08 -6.84
CA ASP A 317 6.60 -11.33 -5.43
C ASP A 317 6.10 -10.06 -4.71
N GLY A 318 6.36 -8.87 -5.25
CA GLY A 318 5.78 -7.61 -4.79
C GLY A 318 4.26 -7.51 -5.00
N GLY A 319 3.70 -8.31 -5.91
CA GLY A 319 2.29 -8.31 -6.29
C GLY A 319 2.07 -7.86 -7.74
N ALA A 320 0.84 -7.43 -8.04
CA ALA A 320 0.44 -6.94 -9.36
C ALA A 320 0.88 -5.49 -9.63
N THR A 321 1.52 -4.84 -8.66
CA THR A 321 1.87 -3.43 -8.74
C THR A 321 3.25 -3.20 -8.17
N GLY A 322 3.99 -2.27 -8.75
CA GLY A 322 5.36 -2.00 -8.33
C GLY A 322 5.86 -0.65 -8.82
N SER A 323 6.88 -0.15 -8.13
CA SER A 323 7.54 1.11 -8.42
C SER A 323 8.93 0.83 -8.97
N TYR A 324 9.23 1.32 -10.17
CA TYR A 324 10.48 1.03 -10.86
C TYR A 324 11.11 2.31 -11.40
N VAL A 325 12.43 2.39 -11.49
CA VAL A 325 13.13 3.59 -11.95
C VAL A 325 13.84 3.31 -13.26
N ASN A 326 13.77 4.25 -14.20
CA ASN A 326 14.46 4.16 -15.48
C ASN A 326 15.85 4.86 -15.41
N PRO A 327 16.70 4.68 -16.43
CA PRO A 327 18.02 5.34 -16.49
C PRO A 327 17.99 6.88 -16.46
N GLY A 328 16.86 7.49 -16.83
CA GLY A 328 16.65 8.94 -16.72
C GLY A 328 16.26 9.40 -15.30
N GLY A 329 16.26 8.51 -14.31
CA GLY A 329 15.88 8.79 -12.93
C GLY A 329 14.39 9.02 -12.68
N ILE A 330 13.54 8.67 -13.64
CA ILE A 330 12.09 8.78 -13.52
C ILE A 330 11.55 7.48 -12.91
N VAL A 331 10.86 7.62 -11.79
CA VAL A 331 10.16 6.53 -11.12
C VAL A 331 8.77 6.34 -11.74
N HIS A 332 8.44 5.09 -12.04
CA HIS A 332 7.22 4.64 -12.69
C HIS A 332 6.47 3.68 -11.75
N ASP A 333 5.32 4.12 -11.24
CA ASP A 333 4.38 3.28 -10.51
C ASP A 333 3.43 2.61 -11.50
N MET A 334 3.46 1.28 -11.54
CA MET A 334 2.77 0.48 -12.54
C MET A 334 1.85 -0.57 -11.93
N VAL A 335 0.82 -0.91 -12.68
CA VAL A 335 -0.01 -2.11 -12.52
C VAL A 335 0.21 -3.05 -13.71
N THR A 336 0.33 -4.35 -13.44
CA THR A 336 0.56 -5.36 -14.47
C THR A 336 -0.74 -6.05 -14.87
N VAL A 337 -1.01 -6.10 -16.18
CA VAL A 337 -2.26 -6.61 -16.76
C VAL A 337 -2.03 -7.57 -17.93
N GLU A 338 -2.96 -8.50 -18.15
CA GLU A 338 -2.95 -9.37 -19.33
C GLU A 338 -3.20 -8.59 -20.64
N PRO A 339 -2.68 -9.08 -21.79
CA PRO A 339 -2.85 -8.43 -23.10
C PRO A 339 -4.28 -8.32 -23.64
N ARG A 340 -5.28 -9.00 -23.06
CA ARG A 340 -6.60 -9.24 -23.69
C ARG A 340 -7.30 -7.97 -24.16
N HIS A 341 -7.39 -6.98 -23.29
CA HIS A 341 -7.98 -5.67 -23.58
C HIS A 341 -6.92 -4.66 -23.99
N ALA A 342 -5.80 -4.60 -23.25
CA ALA A 342 -4.73 -3.63 -23.47
C ALA A 342 -4.12 -3.73 -24.88
N GLY A 343 -3.94 -4.94 -25.41
CA GLY A 343 -3.39 -5.17 -26.74
C GLY A 343 -4.26 -4.67 -27.90
N ARG A 344 -5.55 -4.38 -27.65
CA ARG A 344 -6.47 -3.84 -28.67
C ARG A 344 -6.50 -2.31 -28.68
N THR A 345 -6.20 -1.69 -27.56
CA THR A 345 -6.39 -0.25 -27.32
C THR A 345 -5.07 0.51 -27.29
N LEU A 346 -3.96 -0.18 -27.05
CA LEU A 346 -2.63 0.40 -27.03
C LEU A 346 -1.90 0.23 -28.38
N ARG A 347 -1.11 1.23 -28.75
CA ARG A 347 -0.18 1.20 -29.89
C ARG A 347 1.25 1.06 -29.39
N LEU A 348 1.98 0.11 -29.94
CA LEU A 348 3.38 -0.16 -29.61
C LEU A 348 4.32 0.65 -30.50
N HIS A 349 5.43 1.12 -29.93
CA HIS A 349 6.44 1.92 -30.62
C HIS A 349 7.85 1.36 -30.41
N GLY A 350 8.61 1.31 -31.50
CA GLY A 350 9.97 0.78 -31.52
C GLY A 350 10.03 -0.74 -31.52
N ASP A 351 11.27 -1.25 -31.55
CA ASP A 351 11.55 -2.68 -31.41
C ASP A 351 11.63 -3.07 -29.92
N PRO A 352 11.29 -4.33 -29.55
CA PRO A 352 11.46 -4.77 -28.18
C PRO A 352 12.92 -4.69 -27.74
N SER A 353 13.18 -4.19 -26.54
CA SER A 353 14.52 -4.07 -25.95
C SER A 353 14.61 -4.76 -24.60
N ALA A 354 15.74 -5.40 -24.31
CA ALA A 354 16.06 -5.95 -23.00
C ALA A 354 16.83 -4.96 -22.11
N GLU A 355 17.23 -3.83 -22.68
CA GLU A 355 18.07 -2.82 -22.03
C GLU A 355 17.36 -2.25 -20.79
N HIS A 356 17.99 -2.34 -19.62
CA HIS A 356 17.41 -1.90 -18.34
C HIS A 356 16.00 -2.45 -18.07
N SER A 357 15.71 -3.68 -18.50
CA SER A 357 14.44 -4.32 -18.20
C SER A 357 14.29 -4.55 -16.68
N TRP A 358 13.16 -4.10 -16.12
CA TRP A 358 12.81 -4.33 -14.72
C TRP A 358 12.40 -5.78 -14.43
N PHE A 359 12.10 -6.53 -15.48
CA PHE A 359 11.71 -7.94 -15.44
C PHE A 359 12.74 -8.74 -16.23
N PRO A 360 13.80 -9.25 -15.58
CA PRO A 360 14.82 -10.05 -16.24
C PRO A 360 14.20 -11.25 -16.98
N GLY A 361 14.70 -11.52 -18.19
CA GLY A 361 14.08 -12.49 -19.12
C GLY A 361 12.93 -11.92 -19.97
N TYR A 362 12.61 -10.63 -19.84
CA TYR A 362 11.62 -9.96 -20.70
C TYR A 362 12.22 -8.77 -21.45
N ARG A 363 11.75 -8.60 -22.68
CA ARG A 363 11.98 -7.42 -23.51
C ARG A 363 10.77 -6.50 -23.45
N TRP A 364 10.99 -5.21 -23.27
CA TRP A 364 9.93 -4.20 -23.21
C TRP A 364 9.75 -3.47 -24.54
N THR A 365 8.54 -3.00 -24.81
CA THR A 365 8.19 -2.15 -25.96
C THR A 365 7.27 -1.03 -25.49
N ILE A 366 7.56 0.22 -25.87
CA ILE A 366 6.78 1.39 -25.43
C ILE A 366 5.34 1.27 -25.91
N ALA A 367 4.39 1.46 -25.01
CA ALA A 367 2.96 1.43 -25.28
C ALA A 367 2.32 2.82 -25.05
N THR A 368 1.54 3.26 -26.04
CA THR A 368 0.79 4.52 -25.98
C THR A 368 -0.70 4.26 -26.20
N CYS A 369 -1.55 5.17 -25.71
CA CYS A 369 -2.97 5.11 -25.97
C CYS A 369 -3.25 5.24 -27.48
N GLY A 370 -3.96 4.28 -28.07
CA GLY A 370 -4.26 4.27 -29.49
C GLY A 370 -5.19 5.40 -29.96
N THR A 371 -5.89 6.05 -29.03
CA THR A 371 -6.81 7.17 -29.27
C THR A 371 -6.13 8.54 -29.15
N CYS A 372 -5.44 8.81 -28.05
CA CYS A 372 -4.89 10.14 -27.75
C CYS A 372 -3.36 10.23 -27.76
N GLY A 373 -2.66 9.11 -27.97
CA GLY A 373 -1.20 9.03 -28.09
C GLY A 373 -0.42 9.27 -26.79
N VAL A 374 -1.09 9.42 -25.63
CA VAL A 374 -0.37 9.56 -24.35
C VAL A 374 0.39 8.27 -24.02
N HIS A 375 1.57 8.40 -23.42
CA HIS A 375 2.34 7.27 -22.93
C HIS A 375 1.57 6.54 -21.81
N MET A 376 1.38 5.23 -21.97
CA MET A 376 0.61 4.40 -21.05
C MET A 376 1.47 3.41 -20.28
N GLY A 377 2.70 3.13 -20.73
CA GLY A 377 3.61 2.18 -20.11
C GLY A 377 4.27 1.30 -21.17
N TRP A 378 4.43 -0.01 -20.88
CA TRP A 378 5.19 -0.92 -21.73
C TRP A 378 4.53 -2.29 -21.87
N ARG A 379 4.71 -2.92 -23.03
CA ARG A 379 4.48 -4.35 -23.21
C ARG A 379 5.76 -5.11 -22.89
N PHE A 380 5.66 -6.16 -22.09
CA PHE A 380 6.75 -7.08 -21.78
C PHE A 380 6.51 -8.41 -22.47
N THR A 381 7.48 -8.84 -23.28
CA THR A 381 7.46 -10.14 -23.96
C THR A 381 8.62 -11.00 -23.50
N PRO A 382 8.42 -12.29 -23.21
CA PRO A 382 9.49 -13.17 -22.79
C PRO A 382 10.57 -13.28 -23.86
N GLU A 383 11.82 -13.37 -23.44
CA GLU A 383 12.92 -13.77 -24.31
C GLU A 383 12.73 -15.23 -24.71
N ARG A 384 12.75 -15.52 -26.02
CA ARG A 384 12.63 -16.90 -26.50
C ARG A 384 13.95 -17.63 -26.23
N GLU A 385 13.89 -18.73 -25.48
CA GLU A 385 14.93 -19.74 -25.44
C GLU A 385 15.07 -20.39 -26.83
N GLY A 386 15.88 -19.79 -27.69
CA GLY A 386 15.92 -20.21 -29.10
C GLY A 386 16.90 -19.48 -30.02
N SER A 387 17.81 -18.66 -29.50
CA SER A 387 18.94 -18.16 -30.28
C SER A 387 20.24 -18.70 -29.70
N ARG A 388 20.43 -20.02 -29.81
CA ARG A 388 21.78 -20.58 -29.82
C ARG A 388 22.47 -19.98 -31.05
N VAL A 389 23.41 -19.07 -30.78
CA VAL A 389 24.57 -18.68 -31.58
C VAL A 389 24.47 -19.11 -33.05
N GLY A 390 24.00 -18.20 -33.90
CA GLY A 390 24.40 -18.21 -35.30
C GLY A 390 25.91 -18.01 -35.35
N SER A 391 26.65 -19.09 -35.60
CA SER A 391 28.09 -19.07 -35.78
C SER A 391 28.48 -17.99 -36.79
N SER A 392 29.16 -16.94 -36.32
CA SER A 392 30.03 -16.07 -37.09
C SER A 392 31.23 -15.82 -36.20
N GLY A 393 32.33 -16.51 -36.50
CA GLY A 393 33.51 -16.60 -35.63
C GLY A 393 34.27 -15.29 -35.48
N GLY A 394 34.99 -15.18 -34.38
CA GLY A 394 36.01 -14.16 -34.16
C GLY A 394 36.17 -13.77 -32.69
N ASP A 395 36.99 -14.55 -31.99
CA ASP A 395 37.92 -14.16 -30.90
C ASP A 395 37.40 -13.42 -29.65
N GLY A 396 37.59 -14.05 -28.48
CA GLY A 396 37.67 -13.31 -27.21
C GLY A 396 37.25 -14.07 -25.96
N ASP A 397 38.13 -14.96 -25.50
CA ASP A 397 38.12 -15.66 -24.23
C ASP A 397 37.92 -14.74 -22.99
N GLN A 398 37.16 -15.22 -22.00
CA GLN A 398 37.08 -14.86 -20.56
C GLN A 398 35.69 -14.47 -20.04
N LEU A 399 34.83 -15.46 -19.77
CA LEU A 399 33.83 -15.39 -18.69
C LEU A 399 33.32 -16.80 -18.36
N GLY A 400 34.18 -17.58 -17.71
CA GLY A 400 33.88 -18.96 -17.33
C GLY A 400 34.70 -19.37 -16.11
N ALA A 401 34.46 -18.72 -14.97
CA ALA A 401 34.97 -19.17 -13.66
C ALA A 401 34.35 -18.42 -12.47
N GLN A 402 33.03 -18.42 -12.29
CA GLN A 402 32.41 -18.08 -11.00
C GLN A 402 31.08 -18.83 -10.82
N LEU A 403 31.13 -20.15 -10.75
CA LEU A 403 29.96 -20.97 -10.38
C LEU A 403 30.38 -22.34 -9.83
N GLU A 404 31.28 -22.36 -8.85
CA GLU A 404 31.49 -23.54 -8.00
C GLU A 404 31.86 -23.08 -6.59
N SER A 405 30.89 -23.10 -5.65
CA SER A 405 31.06 -23.42 -4.22
C SER A 405 29.91 -22.88 -3.35
N PHE A 406 28.73 -23.49 -3.40
CA PHE A 406 27.80 -23.44 -2.26
C PHE A 406 27.02 -24.76 -2.19
N GLU A 407 27.49 -25.68 -1.34
CA GLU A 407 26.73 -26.87 -0.94
C GLU A 407 25.69 -26.49 0.14
N PRO A 408 24.43 -26.94 0.06
CA PRO A 408 23.44 -26.71 1.10
C PRO A 408 23.61 -27.71 2.26
N ARG A 409 23.77 -27.20 3.48
CA ARG A 409 23.72 -28.04 4.70
C ARG A 409 22.26 -28.26 5.11
N SER A 410 21.88 -29.53 5.15
CA SER A 410 20.62 -30.05 5.68
C SER A 410 20.44 -29.71 7.17
N ALA A 411 19.27 -29.21 7.54
CA ALA A 411 18.76 -29.25 8.90
C ALA A 411 17.38 -29.92 8.89
N THR A 412 17.37 -31.20 9.29
CA THR A 412 16.16 -31.95 9.62
C THR A 412 15.66 -31.52 10.99
N GLY A 413 14.38 -31.17 11.09
CA GLY A 413 13.69 -30.90 12.34
C GLY A 413 12.24 -31.33 12.21
N ALA A 414 11.94 -32.53 12.73
CA ALA A 414 10.60 -33.09 12.81
C ALA A 414 9.77 -32.35 13.88
N PHE A 415 8.51 -32.03 13.57
CA PHE A 415 7.49 -31.73 14.57
C PHE A 415 6.12 -32.25 14.11
N ASP A 416 5.43 -32.84 15.09
CA ASP A 416 4.19 -33.63 15.06
C ASP A 416 2.97 -32.92 14.44
N ASP A 417 2.20 -33.70 13.68
CA ASP A 417 0.86 -33.38 13.19
C ASP A 417 -0.20 -33.72 14.26
N GLY A 418 -1.00 -32.72 14.62
CA GLY A 418 -2.21 -32.87 15.44
C GLY A 418 -3.41 -32.27 14.72
N ASP A 419 -4.20 -33.15 14.11
CA ASP A 419 -5.44 -32.90 13.37
C ASP A 419 -6.60 -32.42 14.29
N ALA A 420 -7.31 -31.37 13.87
CA ALA A 420 -8.67 -31.06 14.30
C ALA A 420 -9.34 -30.16 13.25
N GLY A 421 -10.44 -30.66 12.68
CA GLY A 421 -11.07 -30.17 11.45
C GLY A 421 -11.63 -28.74 11.49
N ALA A 422 -11.44 -28.05 10.37
CA ALA A 422 -12.08 -26.78 10.03
C ALA A 422 -13.03 -26.98 8.83
N PRO A 423 -14.23 -26.38 8.84
CA PRO A 423 -15.21 -26.54 7.76
C PRO A 423 -14.77 -25.81 6.48
N ALA A 424 -15.25 -26.31 5.35
CA ALA A 424 -14.87 -25.98 3.98
C ALA A 424 -14.74 -24.46 3.72
N ARG A 425 -13.50 -24.03 3.49
CA ARG A 425 -13.19 -22.72 2.90
C ARG A 425 -13.60 -22.75 1.43
N THR A 426 -14.46 -21.83 1.04
CA THR A 426 -14.62 -21.45 -0.37
C THR A 426 -13.29 -20.84 -0.82
N GLU A 427 -12.45 -21.66 -1.45
CA GLU A 427 -11.18 -21.24 -2.02
C GLU A 427 -11.46 -20.33 -3.22
N TRP A 428 -11.35 -19.03 -2.99
CA TRP A 428 -11.25 -18.07 -4.08
C TRP A 428 -9.84 -18.19 -4.67
N PRO A 429 -9.70 -18.32 -6.00
CA PRO A 429 -8.39 -18.44 -6.61
C PRO A 429 -7.59 -17.18 -6.29
N GLY A 430 -6.50 -17.32 -5.55
CA GLY A 430 -5.50 -16.26 -5.36
C GLY A 430 -5.04 -15.71 -6.71
N GLY A 431 -4.52 -14.48 -6.71
CA GLY A 431 -4.23 -13.71 -7.93
C GLY A 431 -3.60 -14.56 -9.03
N ARG A 432 -4.12 -14.42 -10.26
CA ARG A 432 -3.66 -15.21 -11.41
C ARG A 432 -2.19 -14.86 -11.65
N ILE A 433 -1.31 -15.81 -11.32
CA ILE A 433 0.11 -15.72 -11.62
C ILE A 433 0.24 -15.92 -13.13
N VAL A 434 0.77 -14.93 -13.84
CA VAL A 434 1.10 -15.13 -15.25
C VAL A 434 2.19 -16.19 -15.31
N GLY A 435 2.00 -17.21 -16.14
CA GLY A 435 3.11 -18.06 -16.58
C GLY A 435 4.14 -17.23 -17.36
N THR A 436 5.06 -17.87 -18.09
CA THR A 436 6.09 -17.23 -18.93
C THR A 436 5.54 -16.44 -20.14
N GLY A 437 4.30 -15.93 -20.09
CA GLY A 437 3.61 -15.21 -21.15
C GLY A 437 3.84 -13.70 -21.14
N GLU A 438 3.41 -13.04 -22.21
CA GLU A 438 3.48 -11.57 -22.31
C GLU A 438 2.45 -10.87 -21.40
N PHE A 439 2.80 -9.66 -20.96
CA PHE A 439 1.95 -8.80 -20.14
C PHE A 439 2.21 -7.32 -20.44
N TYR A 440 1.39 -6.42 -19.89
CA TYR A 440 1.61 -4.98 -19.95
C TYR A 440 1.84 -4.41 -18.56
N GLY A 441 2.86 -3.56 -18.41
CA GLY A 441 3.00 -2.67 -17.26
C GLY A 441 2.37 -1.33 -17.59
N ILE A 442 1.22 -1.03 -16.99
CA ILE A 442 0.45 0.20 -17.23
C ILE A 442 0.73 1.20 -16.11
N LEU A 443 1.09 2.43 -16.49
CA LEU A 443 1.32 3.52 -15.56
C LEU A 443 0.04 3.91 -14.83
N ARG A 444 0.09 3.93 -13.50
CA ARG A 444 -1.05 4.39 -12.68
C ARG A 444 -1.35 5.87 -12.89
N SER A 445 -0.33 6.69 -13.11
CA SER A 445 -0.51 8.13 -13.42
C SER A 445 -1.25 8.37 -14.73
N ALA A 446 -1.17 7.43 -15.68
CA ALA A 446 -1.83 7.49 -16.98
C ALA A 446 -3.25 6.89 -16.98
N THR A 447 -3.69 6.31 -15.86
CA THR A 447 -4.99 5.63 -15.73
C THR A 447 -5.86 6.20 -14.62
N VAL A 448 -7.15 5.95 -14.72
CA VAL A 448 -8.16 6.13 -13.66
C VAL A 448 -9.14 4.98 -13.75
N ALA A 449 -9.61 4.50 -12.59
CA ALA A 449 -10.68 3.51 -12.54
C ALA A 449 -12.01 4.19 -12.90
N ALA A 450 -12.74 3.64 -13.87
CA ALA A 450 -14.07 4.12 -14.25
C ALA A 450 -15.00 2.94 -14.57
N GLU A 451 -16.30 3.19 -14.47
CA GLU A 451 -17.32 2.24 -14.91
C GLU A 451 -17.36 2.16 -16.44
N ASP A 452 -17.56 0.95 -16.96
CA ASP A 452 -17.69 0.75 -18.40
C ASP A 452 -18.86 1.55 -18.98
N GLY A 453 -18.56 2.38 -19.99
CA GLY A 453 -19.57 3.16 -20.73
C GLY A 453 -19.97 4.50 -20.11
N VAL A 454 -19.50 4.83 -18.90
CA VAL A 454 -19.71 6.14 -18.26
C VAL A 454 -18.38 6.89 -18.21
N GLY A 455 -18.21 7.88 -19.07
CA GLY A 455 -16.99 8.70 -19.09
C GLY A 455 -16.69 9.31 -17.72
N GLN A 456 -15.40 9.25 -17.31
CA GLN A 456 -14.84 9.76 -16.05
C GLN A 456 -15.86 9.86 -14.91
N SER A 457 -16.11 8.75 -14.22
CA SER A 457 -16.66 8.83 -12.87
C SER A 457 -15.66 9.61 -12.01
N ARG A 458 -15.96 10.89 -11.76
CA ARG A 458 -15.37 11.61 -10.64
C ARG A 458 -16.08 11.10 -9.40
N LEU A 459 -15.60 9.99 -8.85
CA LEU A 459 -15.96 9.56 -7.50
C LEU A 459 -15.68 10.73 -6.55
N ARG A 460 -16.72 11.50 -6.25
CA ARG A 460 -16.69 12.57 -5.26
C ARG A 460 -16.76 11.91 -3.90
N VAL A 461 -15.61 11.45 -3.40
CA VAL A 461 -15.47 11.20 -1.96
C VAL A 461 -15.49 12.58 -1.29
N PRO A 462 -16.44 12.87 -0.39
CA PRO A 462 -16.50 14.16 0.28
C PRO A 462 -15.20 14.43 1.07
N PRO A 463 -14.77 15.70 1.22
CA PRO A 463 -13.54 16.06 1.94
C PRO A 463 -13.57 15.64 3.42
N THR A 464 -14.76 15.48 3.98
CA THR A 464 -15.00 15.13 5.38
C THR A 464 -15.97 13.97 5.47
N TRP A 465 -15.83 13.16 6.51
CA TRP A 465 -16.91 12.27 6.93
C TRP A 465 -18.12 13.16 7.22
N PRO A 466 -19.32 12.91 6.65
CA PRO A 466 -20.51 13.61 7.11
C PRO A 466 -20.63 13.38 8.61
N GLU A 467 -20.73 14.46 9.37
CA GLU A 467 -21.16 14.41 10.77
C GLU A 467 -22.53 13.74 10.78
N GLY A 468 -22.57 12.46 11.14
CA GLY A 468 -23.74 11.60 10.98
C GLY A 468 -23.42 10.37 10.13
N VAL A 469 -22.81 9.36 10.74
CA VAL A 469 -22.74 8.02 10.17
C VAL A 469 -24.11 7.38 10.37
N ASP A 470 -24.93 7.35 9.32
CA ASP A 470 -26.01 6.35 9.24
C ASP A 470 -25.33 4.98 9.14
N VAL A 471 -25.28 4.28 10.26
CA VAL A 471 -24.89 2.88 10.31
C VAL A 471 -26.00 2.10 9.63
N VAL A 472 -25.86 1.84 8.33
CA VAL A 472 -26.68 0.83 7.66
C VAL A 472 -26.20 -0.52 8.20
N VAL A 473 -26.88 -0.98 9.25
CA VAL A 473 -26.78 -2.34 9.75
C VAL A 473 -27.50 -3.21 8.72
N ASP A 474 -26.74 -4.02 7.99
CA ASP A 474 -27.34 -5.06 7.16
C ASP A 474 -27.83 -6.18 8.08
N GLU A 475 -29.12 -6.16 8.41
CA GLU A 475 -29.77 -7.15 9.27
C GLU A 475 -30.11 -8.46 8.53
N SER A 476 -29.62 -8.67 7.29
CA SER A 476 -30.07 -9.77 6.43
C SER A 476 -29.44 -11.15 6.69
N GLN A 477 -28.89 -11.42 7.87
CA GLN A 477 -28.48 -12.78 8.28
C GLN A 477 -28.85 -13.05 9.74
N SER A 478 -30.15 -13.10 10.03
CA SER A 478 -30.66 -13.88 11.17
C SER A 478 -31.04 -15.28 10.68
N ASP A 479 -30.14 -16.24 10.89
CA ASP A 479 -30.50 -17.66 10.88
C ASP A 479 -31.51 -17.89 12.01
N THR A 480 -32.79 -17.99 11.64
CA THR A 480 -33.82 -18.52 12.52
C THR A 480 -33.66 -20.04 12.56
N SER A 481 -32.92 -20.54 13.54
CA SER A 481 -33.10 -21.93 13.99
C SER A 481 -34.41 -21.98 14.77
N GLU A 482 -35.48 -22.39 14.10
CA GLU A 482 -36.73 -22.79 14.74
C GLU A 482 -36.40 -23.94 15.71
N GLY A 483 -36.49 -23.65 17.02
CA GLY A 483 -36.50 -24.68 18.05
C GLY A 483 -37.91 -25.25 18.12
N GLU A 484 -38.04 -26.54 17.85
CA GLU A 484 -39.26 -27.30 18.06
C GLU A 484 -39.57 -27.33 19.56
N ASP A 485 -40.67 -26.67 19.94
CA ASP A 485 -41.31 -26.79 21.24
C ASP A 485 -42.03 -28.15 21.31
N ASP A 486 -41.51 -29.08 22.12
CA ASP A 486 -42.26 -30.25 22.57
C ASP A 486 -42.91 -29.96 23.93
N ASP A 487 -44.24 -29.87 23.87
CA ASP A 487 -45.20 -29.88 24.97
C ASP A 487 -44.96 -31.07 25.93
N VAL A 488 -44.74 -30.78 27.21
CA VAL A 488 -45.09 -31.69 28.31
C VAL A 488 -45.73 -30.87 29.43
N GLY A 489 -47.05 -31.04 29.57
CA GLY A 489 -47.84 -30.56 30.69
C GLY A 489 -47.78 -31.46 31.93
N ASP A 490 -48.57 -31.03 32.93
CA ASP A 490 -48.84 -31.63 34.26
C ASP A 490 -47.75 -31.34 35.32
N ASP A 491 -48.02 -30.94 36.56
CA ASP A 491 -49.25 -30.72 37.33
C ASP A 491 -48.89 -29.93 38.63
N VAL A 492 -49.83 -29.08 39.07
CA VAL A 492 -50.29 -28.79 40.46
C VAL A 492 -49.26 -28.77 41.63
N ASP A 493 -49.11 -27.61 42.29
CA ASP A 493 -49.65 -27.40 43.67
C ASP A 493 -49.59 -25.94 44.13
N GLY A 494 -50.66 -25.48 44.79
CA GLY A 494 -50.78 -24.13 45.35
C GLY A 494 -50.35 -24.03 46.81
N SER A 495 -50.16 -22.80 47.30
CA SER A 495 -50.52 -22.35 48.66
C SER A 495 -50.14 -20.87 48.89
N ASP A 496 -51.19 -20.05 49.06
CA ASP A 496 -51.45 -18.98 50.03
C ASP A 496 -50.36 -18.14 50.74
N GLY A 497 -50.71 -16.85 50.87
CA GLY A 497 -50.43 -15.93 52.01
C GLY A 497 -49.36 -14.87 51.72
N GLY A 498 -49.54 -13.55 51.88
CA GLY A 498 -50.54 -12.73 52.58
C GLY A 498 -49.82 -11.59 53.35
N ASP A 499 -50.29 -10.34 53.22
CA ASP A 499 -50.00 -9.11 54.03
C ASP A 499 -48.55 -8.63 54.19
N GLY A 500 -48.19 -7.35 54.37
CA GLY A 500 -48.92 -6.10 54.66
C GLY A 500 -47.95 -5.10 55.34
N GLY A 501 -48.23 -3.78 55.26
CA GLY A 501 -47.68 -2.69 56.10
C GLY A 501 -46.36 -2.03 55.63
N ASP A 502 -46.21 -0.72 55.38
CA ASP A 502 -46.63 0.57 56.00
C ASP A 502 -45.57 1.22 56.92
N GLY A 503 -45.47 2.57 56.84
CA GLY A 503 -44.64 3.49 57.67
C GLY A 503 -43.33 3.93 57.01
N GLY A 504 -43.10 5.20 56.63
CA GLY A 504 -43.02 6.42 57.47
C GLY A 504 -41.53 6.65 57.83
N ASP A 505 -40.89 7.82 57.85
CA ASP A 505 -41.25 9.24 57.86
C ASP A 505 -39.90 10.04 57.77
N GLU A 506 -39.98 11.35 57.46
CA GLU A 506 -39.05 12.44 57.86
C GLU A 506 -37.54 12.41 57.43
N ALA A 507 -36.80 13.50 57.21
CA ALA A 507 -37.02 14.94 57.12
C ALA A 507 -35.70 15.63 56.63
N THR A 508 -35.85 16.74 55.90
CA THR A 508 -35.06 18.00 55.89
C THR A 508 -33.53 18.03 56.12
N ARG A 509 -32.80 18.67 55.17
CA ARG A 509 -31.93 19.88 55.30
C ARG A 509 -30.95 19.93 54.10
N GLU A 510 -31.06 20.91 53.21
CA GLU A 510 -30.34 22.20 53.21
C GLU A 510 -28.79 22.09 53.06
N ASP A 511 -28.34 22.16 51.80
CA ASP A 511 -27.47 23.21 51.22
C ASP A 511 -25.95 23.29 51.63
N PRO A 512 -25.10 24.09 50.94
CA PRO A 512 -24.16 23.58 49.91
C PRO A 512 -22.69 23.97 50.17
N CYS A 513 -21.74 23.41 49.40
CA CYS A 513 -20.41 24.02 49.23
C CYS A 513 -19.90 23.89 47.80
N VAL A 514 -19.64 25.06 47.23
CA VAL A 514 -18.85 25.39 46.05
C VAL A 514 -17.37 25.34 46.42
N ASP A 515 -16.54 24.70 45.58
CA ASP A 515 -15.37 25.31 44.90
C ASP A 515 -14.76 24.31 43.90
#